data_AF-C5BR84-F1
#
_entry.id   AF-C5BR84-F1
#
_cell.length_a   1.000
_cell.length_b   1.000
_cell.length_c   1.000
_cell.angle_alpha   90.00
_cell.angle_beta   90.00
_cell.angle_gamma   90.00
#
_symmetry.space_group_name_H-M   'P 1'
#
loop_
_entity.id
_entity.type
_entity.pdbx_description
1 polymer ?
#
loop_
_entity_poly.entity_id
_entity_poly.type
_entity_poly.pdbx_seq_one_letter_code
_entity_poly.pdbx_strand_id
1 'polypeptide(L)'
;MRTSFNWPFSQNHLHIDGPETETYARWCFENFSPMAKEVLHETTWFFVIKRHSWLNPAIAKLFAYHIQQMQARLHIAIENGSLRAKLPPNLKINDHAEIIGAVICELLEVRDLDPSEVCNLDEVERHKQRATVAAQRKIA
;
A
#
# COMPACT_ATOMS: atom_id res chain seq x y z
N MET A 1 -20.38 -5.45 1.08
CA MET A 1 -19.72 -4.93 -0.14
C MET A 1 -18.54 -4.09 0.31
N ARG A 2 -17.30 -4.46 -0.03
CA ARG A 2 -16.12 -3.62 0.23
C ARG A 2 -16.09 -2.49 -0.81
N THR A 3 -15.90 -1.26 -0.36
CA THR A 3 -15.86 -0.07 -1.21
C THR A 3 -14.55 -0.07 -1.99
N SER A 4 -14.59 -0.21 -3.32
CA SER A 4 -13.42 -0.06 -4.18
C SER A 4 -13.18 1.42 -4.52
N PHE A 5 -11.93 1.87 -4.54
CA PHE A 5 -11.60 3.26 -4.86
C PHE A 5 -11.21 3.43 -6.33
N ASN A 6 -11.59 4.57 -6.93
CA ASN A 6 -11.18 4.93 -8.29
C ASN A 6 -9.72 5.41 -8.26
N TRP A 7 -8.80 4.54 -8.61
CA TRP A 7 -7.38 4.90 -8.77
C TRP A 7 -7.12 5.46 -10.17
N PRO A 8 -6.17 6.38 -10.35
CA PRO A 8 -5.83 6.96 -11.66
C PRO A 8 -5.01 6.01 -12.55
N PHE A 9 -4.87 4.74 -12.16
CA PHE A 9 -4.30 3.70 -13.00
C PHE A 9 -5.34 3.30 -14.07
N SER A 10 -4.93 2.61 -15.12
CA SER A 10 -5.78 2.24 -16.27
C SER A 10 -6.99 1.34 -15.94
N GLN A 11 -7.23 1.00 -14.67
CA GLN A 11 -8.32 0.16 -14.19
C GLN A 11 -9.06 0.83 -13.02
N ASN A 12 -10.35 1.09 -13.21
CA ASN A 12 -11.21 1.85 -12.28
C ASN A 12 -11.66 1.05 -11.04
N HIS A 13 -11.43 -0.26 -10.98
CA HIS A 13 -11.95 -1.12 -9.90
C HIS A 13 -10.93 -2.20 -9.51
N LEU A 14 -9.89 -1.83 -8.76
CA LEU A 14 -8.82 -2.76 -8.39
C LEU A 14 -9.27 -3.89 -7.45
N HIS A 15 -10.45 -3.76 -6.84
CA HIS A 15 -10.98 -4.72 -5.88
C HIS A 15 -11.93 -5.78 -6.50
N ILE A 16 -12.38 -5.61 -7.76
CA ILE A 16 -13.52 -6.38 -8.29
C ILE A 16 -13.10 -7.54 -9.23
N ASP A 17 -11.90 -7.53 -9.80
CA ASP A 17 -11.55 -8.51 -10.85
C ASP A 17 -10.78 -9.76 -10.37
N GLY A 18 -10.49 -9.92 -9.06
CA GLY A 18 -10.06 -11.24 -8.56
C GLY A 18 -9.63 -11.34 -7.09
N PRO A 19 -10.03 -12.40 -6.36
CA PRO A 19 -9.58 -12.69 -4.98
C PRO A 19 -8.06 -12.89 -4.85
N GLU A 20 -7.38 -13.07 -5.98
CA GLU A 20 -5.95 -13.34 -6.06
C GLU A 20 -5.10 -12.08 -5.79
N THR A 21 -5.56 -10.89 -6.21
CA THR A 21 -4.80 -9.63 -6.02
C THR A 21 -4.70 -9.22 -4.55
N GLU A 22 -5.78 -9.38 -3.78
CA GLU A 22 -5.75 -9.18 -2.33
C GLU A 22 -4.79 -10.17 -1.65
N THR A 23 -4.79 -11.42 -2.14
CA THR A 23 -3.87 -12.46 -1.65
C THR A 23 -2.41 -12.10 -1.92
N TYR A 24 -2.09 -11.57 -3.11
CA TYR A 24 -0.76 -11.05 -3.41
C TYR A 24 -0.39 -9.84 -2.53
N ALA A 25 -1.32 -8.89 -2.36
CA ALA A 25 -1.09 -7.69 -1.57
C ALA A 25 -0.73 -8.01 -0.11
N ARG A 26 -1.51 -8.90 0.53
CA ARG A 26 -1.24 -9.35 1.90
C ARG A 26 0.10 -10.07 1.99
N TRP A 27 0.36 -11.01 1.08
CA TRP A 27 1.62 -11.73 1.06
C TRP A 27 2.82 -10.79 0.88
N CYS A 28 2.74 -9.84 -0.06
CA CYS A 28 3.80 -8.86 -0.29
C CYS A 28 4.04 -7.99 0.95
N PHE A 29 2.97 -7.51 1.59
CA PHE A 29 3.05 -6.70 2.80
C PHE A 29 3.79 -7.43 3.93
N GLU A 30 3.45 -8.69 4.17
CA GLU A 30 4.07 -9.54 5.19
C GLU A 30 5.54 -9.86 4.86
N ASN A 31 5.89 -9.95 3.57
CA ASN A 31 7.18 -10.44 3.09
C ASN A 31 8.15 -9.35 2.61
N PHE A 32 7.81 -8.07 2.79
CA PHE A 32 8.75 -6.98 2.54
C PHE A 32 10.03 -7.19 3.33
N SER A 33 11.17 -6.93 2.68
CA SER A 33 12.46 -6.99 3.37
C SER A 33 12.52 -5.94 4.48
N PRO A 34 13.34 -6.13 5.53
CA PRO A 34 13.51 -5.13 6.57
C PRO A 34 13.89 -3.74 6.02
N MET A 35 14.76 -3.71 5.01
CA MET A 35 15.15 -2.48 4.31
C MET A 35 13.97 -1.83 3.58
N ALA A 36 13.11 -2.61 2.91
CA ALA A 36 11.92 -2.07 2.26
C ALA A 36 10.95 -1.48 3.30
N LYS A 37 10.75 -2.17 4.44
CA LYS A 37 9.91 -1.65 5.53
C LYS A 37 10.47 -0.34 6.10
N GLU A 38 11.79 -0.25 6.31
CA GLU A 38 12.45 0.97 6.78
C GLU A 38 12.25 2.13 5.78
N VAL A 39 12.50 1.90 4.49
CA VAL A 39 12.29 2.93 3.45
C VAL A 39 10.83 3.38 3.40
N LEU A 40 9.88 2.45 3.43
CA LEU A 40 8.45 2.77 3.47
C LEU A 40 8.10 3.57 4.74
N HIS A 41 8.60 3.13 5.89
CA HIS A 41 8.38 3.79 7.19
C HIS A 41 8.83 5.25 7.17
N GLU A 42 9.99 5.54 6.57
CA GLU A 42 10.57 6.88 6.50
C GLU A 42 10.01 7.76 5.37
N THR A 43 9.24 7.21 4.43
CA THR A 43 8.77 7.96 3.26
C THR A 43 7.25 8.12 3.20
N THR A 44 6.47 7.11 3.59
CA THR A 44 5.01 7.10 3.38
C THR A 44 4.28 8.12 4.25
N TRP A 45 4.74 8.36 5.48
CA TRP A 45 4.11 9.26 6.46
C TRP A 45 3.94 10.68 5.90
N PHE A 46 4.89 11.17 5.10
CA PHE A 46 4.83 12.49 4.47
C PHE A 46 3.64 12.60 3.49
N PHE A 47 3.37 11.54 2.74
CA PHE A 47 2.26 11.50 1.79
C PHE A 47 0.91 11.30 2.49
N VAL A 48 0.89 10.50 3.57
CA VAL A 48 -0.29 10.30 4.41
C VAL A 48 -0.70 11.63 5.06
N ILE A 49 0.25 12.41 5.59
CA ILE A 49 -0.05 13.75 6.14
C ILE A 49 -0.69 14.65 5.08
N LYS A 50 -0.11 14.72 3.87
CA LYS A 50 -0.57 15.63 2.81
C LYS A 50 -2.00 15.36 2.34
N ARG A 51 -2.46 14.11 2.39
CA ARG A 51 -3.80 13.71 1.91
C ARG A 51 -4.74 13.26 3.01
N HIS A 52 -4.26 13.17 4.25
CA HIS A 52 -4.95 12.53 5.37
C HIS A 52 -5.50 11.12 5.03
N SER A 53 -4.82 10.39 4.15
CA SER A 53 -5.30 9.11 3.61
C SER A 53 -4.16 8.31 3.00
N TRP A 54 -4.32 6.98 2.98
CA TRP A 54 -3.47 6.04 2.27
C TRP A 54 -3.74 6.01 0.76
N LEU A 55 -4.88 6.54 0.33
CA LEU A 55 -5.36 6.52 -1.05
C LEU A 55 -4.67 7.59 -1.92
N ASN A 56 -3.34 7.63 -1.82
CA ASN A 56 -2.50 8.52 -2.60
C ASN A 56 -1.73 7.70 -3.65
N PRO A 57 -1.87 8.00 -4.95
CA PRO A 57 -1.16 7.29 -6.02
C PRO A 57 0.36 7.23 -5.84
N ALA A 58 0.96 8.24 -5.18
CA ALA A 58 2.38 8.22 -4.87
C ALA A 58 2.74 7.11 -3.87
N ILE A 59 1.88 6.84 -2.88
CA ILE A 59 2.08 5.76 -1.90
C ILE A 59 1.96 4.41 -2.61
N ALA A 60 0.94 4.22 -3.44
CA ALA A 60 0.79 3.01 -4.24
C ALA A 60 2.01 2.74 -5.12
N LYS A 61 2.61 3.79 -5.71
CA LYS A 61 3.86 3.69 -6.49
C LYS A 61 5.08 3.31 -5.65
N LEU A 62 5.17 3.79 -4.40
CA LEU A 62 6.25 3.38 -3.48
C LEU A 62 6.14 1.88 -3.16
N PHE A 63 4.93 1.39 -2.87
CA PHE A 63 4.72 -0.05 -2.71
C PHE A 63 5.04 -0.81 -3.99
N ALA A 64 4.58 -0.34 -5.15
CA ALA A 64 4.83 -0.98 -6.44
C ALA A 64 6.32 -1.16 -6.71
N TYR A 65 7.14 -0.15 -6.42
CA TYR A 65 8.59 -0.23 -6.55
C TYR A 65 9.20 -1.40 -5.77
N HIS A 66 8.76 -1.60 -4.52
CA HIS A 66 9.22 -2.72 -3.70
C HIS A 66 8.63 -4.07 -4.15
N ILE A 67 7.37 -4.09 -4.61
CA ILE A 67 6.71 -5.29 -5.12
C ILE A 67 7.40 -5.80 -6.40
N GLN A 68 7.83 -4.91 -7.30
CA GLN A 68 8.57 -5.28 -8.52
C GLN A 68 9.82 -6.11 -8.19
N GLN A 69 10.53 -5.76 -7.10
CA GLN A 69 11.72 -6.49 -6.65
C GLN A 69 11.39 -7.87 -6.06
N MET A 70 10.14 -8.09 -5.65
CA MET A 70 9.68 -9.33 -4.99
C MET A 70 9.03 -10.32 -5.95
N GLN A 71 8.83 -9.98 -7.23
CA GLN A 71 8.07 -10.82 -8.16
C GLN A 71 8.61 -12.25 -8.29
N ALA A 72 9.94 -12.42 -8.37
CA ALA A 72 10.53 -13.74 -8.43
C ALA A 72 10.21 -14.58 -7.17
N ARG A 73 10.22 -13.95 -5.99
CA ARG A 73 9.85 -14.62 -4.72
C ARG A 73 8.36 -14.96 -4.68
N LEU A 74 7.51 -14.06 -5.18
CA LEU A 74 6.06 -14.28 -5.28
C LEU A 74 5.76 -15.49 -6.18
N HIS A 75 6.41 -15.58 -7.35
CA HIS A 75 6.24 -16.71 -8.26
C HIS A 75 6.69 -18.02 -7.61
N ILE A 76 7.87 -18.05 -6.99
CA ILE A 76 8.38 -19.22 -6.27
C ILE A 76 7.40 -19.64 -5.16
N ALA A 77 6.83 -18.68 -4.44
CA ALA A 77 5.86 -18.94 -3.37
C ALA A 77 4.55 -19.57 -3.89
N ILE A 78 4.13 -19.20 -5.10
CA ILE A 78 2.96 -19.82 -5.74
C ILE A 78 3.31 -21.24 -6.20
N GLU A 79 4.43 -21.41 -6.89
CA GLU A 79 4.87 -22.71 -7.44
C GLU A 79 5.11 -23.76 -6.36
N ASN A 80 5.67 -23.36 -5.21
CA ASN A 80 5.91 -24.26 -4.09
C ASN A 80 4.68 -24.47 -3.18
N GLY A 81 3.56 -23.81 -3.47
CA GLY A 81 2.30 -23.91 -2.71
C GLY A 81 2.27 -23.16 -1.38
N SER A 82 3.29 -22.37 -1.05
CA SER A 82 3.28 -21.50 0.15
C SER A 82 2.34 -20.31 0.03
N LEU A 83 2.03 -19.89 -1.21
CA LEU A 83 1.00 -18.92 -1.53
C LEU A 83 -0.11 -19.58 -2.36
N ARG A 84 -1.29 -19.75 -1.77
CA ARG A 84 -2.46 -20.33 -2.44
C ARG A 84 -3.11 -19.30 -3.37
N ALA A 85 -2.52 -19.10 -4.54
CA ALA A 85 -3.03 -18.25 -5.60
C ALA A 85 -2.65 -18.84 -6.97
N LYS A 86 -3.17 -18.28 -8.06
CA LYS A 86 -2.74 -18.68 -9.40
C LYS A 86 -1.52 -17.88 -9.82
N LEU A 87 -0.77 -18.33 -10.82
CA LEU A 87 0.23 -17.45 -11.42
C LEU A 87 -0.50 -16.37 -12.23
N PRO A 88 -0.15 -15.09 -12.08
CA PRO A 88 -0.78 -14.03 -12.86
C PRO A 88 -0.58 -14.25 -14.37
N PRO A 89 -1.64 -14.17 -15.20
CA PRO A 89 -1.49 -14.34 -16.64
C PRO A 89 -0.76 -13.14 -17.26
N ASN A 90 0.34 -13.40 -17.97
CA ASN A 90 1.08 -12.47 -18.84
C ASN A 90 1.14 -11.02 -18.33
N LEU A 91 2.14 -10.69 -17.52
CA LEU A 91 2.25 -9.33 -16.99
C LEU A 91 3.37 -8.55 -17.65
N LYS A 92 2.99 -7.40 -18.20
CA LYS A 92 3.85 -6.23 -18.16
C LYS A 92 4.10 -5.94 -16.67
N ILE A 93 5.30 -6.32 -16.24
CA ILE A 93 5.79 -6.37 -14.84
C ILE A 93 5.37 -5.15 -14.00
N ASN A 94 5.34 -3.96 -14.60
CA ASN A 94 5.12 -2.70 -13.89
C ASN A 94 3.65 -2.49 -13.50
N ASP A 95 2.70 -2.80 -14.39
CA ASP A 95 1.29 -2.50 -14.20
C ASP A 95 0.69 -3.32 -13.03
N HIS A 96 1.12 -4.58 -12.88
CA HIS A 96 0.64 -5.43 -11.78
C HIS A 96 1.13 -4.99 -10.41
N ALA A 97 2.37 -4.50 -10.33
CA ALA A 97 2.91 -4.04 -9.06
C ALA A 97 2.19 -2.78 -8.57
N GLU A 98 1.78 -1.88 -9.48
CA GLU A 98 0.96 -0.72 -9.16
C GLU A 98 -0.43 -1.13 -8.65
N ILE A 99 -1.07 -2.11 -9.30
CA ILE A 99 -2.34 -2.69 -8.86
C ILE A 99 -2.21 -3.26 -7.44
N ILE A 100 -1.22 -4.12 -7.19
CA ILE A 100 -0.99 -4.70 -5.86
C ILE A 100 -0.70 -3.60 -4.82
N GLY A 101 0.14 -2.61 -5.16
CA GLY A 101 0.47 -1.50 -4.27
C GLY A 101 -0.74 -0.63 -3.91
N ALA A 102 -1.66 -0.43 -4.85
CA ALA A 102 -2.91 0.26 -4.60
C ALA A 102 -3.87 -0.56 -3.72
N VAL A 103 -3.94 -1.89 -3.90
CA VAL A 103 -4.71 -2.76 -3.00
C VAL A 103 -4.15 -2.73 -1.58
N ILE A 104 -2.83 -2.70 -1.38
CA ILE A 104 -2.22 -2.48 -0.05
C ILE A 104 -2.72 -1.17 0.57
N CYS A 105 -2.76 -0.09 -0.21
CA CYS A 105 -3.25 1.20 0.26
C CYS A 105 -4.73 1.15 0.67
N GLU A 106 -5.58 0.46 -0.09
CA GLU A 106 -7.00 0.26 0.28
C GLU A 106 -7.14 -0.52 1.58
N LEU A 107 -6.36 -1.59 1.74
CA LEU A 107 -6.37 -2.41 2.96
C LEU A 107 -5.88 -1.62 4.19
N LEU A 108 -4.88 -0.76 4.03
CA LEU A 108 -4.42 0.15 5.09
C LEU A 108 -5.48 1.21 5.43
N GLU A 109 -6.19 1.75 4.44
CA GLU A 109 -7.27 2.73 4.64
C GLU A 109 -8.40 2.14 5.48
N VAL A 110 -8.81 0.90 5.19
CA VAL A 110 -9.87 0.19 5.93
C VAL A 110 -9.38 -0.51 7.20
N ARG A 111 -8.08 -0.41 7.52
CA ARG A 111 -7.43 -1.01 8.70
C ARG A 111 -7.43 -2.55 8.73
N ASP A 112 -7.41 -3.16 7.55
CA ASP A 112 -7.23 -4.60 7.37
C ASP A 112 -5.74 -5.02 7.32
N LEU A 113 -4.82 -4.05 7.35
CA LEU A 113 -3.37 -4.19 7.53
C LEU A 113 -2.90 -3.22 8.62
N ASP A 114 -1.82 -3.58 9.34
CA ASP A 114 -1.23 -2.73 10.36
C ASP A 114 -0.32 -1.67 9.73
N PRO A 115 -0.67 -0.37 9.79
CA PRO A 115 0.15 0.68 9.22
C PRO A 115 1.49 0.91 9.94
N SER A 116 1.65 0.45 11.18
CA SER A 116 2.86 0.68 11.97
C SER A 116 4.10 0.01 11.36
N GLU A 117 3.90 -1.04 10.55
CA GLU A 117 4.98 -1.75 9.87
C GLU A 117 5.65 -0.95 8.75
N VAL A 118 4.96 0.07 8.22
CA VAL A 118 5.35 0.75 6.97
C VAL A 118 5.20 2.26 7.04
N CYS A 119 4.84 2.84 8.17
CA CYS A 119 4.64 4.27 8.34
C CYS A 119 4.94 4.74 9.76
N ASN A 120 5.67 5.84 9.85
CA ASN A 120 5.96 6.53 11.09
C ASN A 120 4.70 7.24 11.63
N LEU A 121 3.87 6.49 12.36
CA LEU A 121 2.62 6.98 12.93
C LEU A 121 2.84 8.11 13.96
N ASP A 122 3.98 8.10 14.65
CA ASP A 122 4.34 9.14 15.62
C ASP A 122 4.59 10.50 14.95
N GLU A 123 5.20 10.52 13.76
CA GLU A 123 5.33 11.75 12.96
C GLU A 123 3.97 12.23 12.42
N VAL A 124 3.12 11.29 11.97
CA VAL A 124 1.75 11.64 11.52
C VAL A 124 0.97 12.31 12.65
N GLU A 125 1.01 11.74 13.84
CA GLU A 125 0.28 12.25 14.99
C GLU A 125 0.84 13.59 15.50
N ARG A 126 2.17 13.71 15.61
CA ARG A 126 2.82 14.99 15.95
C ARG A 126 2.46 16.10 14.96
N HIS A 127 2.33 15.79 13.68
CA HIS A 127 1.92 16.77 12.68
C HIS A 127 0.48 17.24 12.88
N LYS A 128 -0.46 16.32 13.14
CA LYS A 128 -1.88 16.65 13.41
C LYS A 128 -2.03 17.56 14.62
N GLN A 129 -1.29 17.28 15.70
CA GLN A 129 -1.30 18.10 16.91
C GLN A 129 -0.78 19.52 16.64
N ARG A 130 0.33 19.66 15.92
CA ARG A 130 0.88 20.98 15.52
C ARG A 130 -0.11 21.79 14.69
N ALA A 131 -0.79 21.15 13.74
CA ALA A 131 -1.80 21.81 12.91
C ALA A 131 -3.00 22.30 13.75
N THR A 132 -3.45 21.50 14.72
CA THR A 132 -4.55 21.84 15.62
C THR A 132 -4.21 23.04 16.50
N VAL A 133 -3.03 23.06 17.12
CA VAL A 133 -2.56 24.19 17.94
C VAL A 133 -2.43 25.46 17.10
N ALA A 134 -1.92 25.36 15.88
CA ALA A 134 -1.80 26.50 14.97
C ALA A 134 -3.17 27.06 14.56
N ALA A 135 -4.18 26.20 14.34
CA ALA A 135 -5.54 26.61 14.04
C ALA A 135 -6.19 27.35 15.22
N GLN A 136 -6.02 26.85 16.44
CA GLN A 136 -6.55 27.49 17.66
C GLN A 136 -5.98 28.89 17.88
N ARG A 137 -4.68 29.10 17.61
CA ARG A 137 -4.01 30.40 17.72
C ARG A 137 -4.44 31.44 16.68
N LYS A 138 -5.06 31.04 15.57
CA LYS A 138 -5.57 31.97 14.55
C LYS A 138 -6.98 32.49 14.84
N ILE A 139 -7.68 31.86 15.78
CA ILE A 139 -9.07 32.17 16.15
C ILE A 139 -9.13 33.02 17.42
N ALA A 140 -8.05 33.01 18.23
CA ALA A 140 -7.85 33.85 19.40
C ALA A 140 -7.22 35.19 19.01
#